data_AF-A0A0F7ZWJ2-F1
#
_entry.id   AF-A0A0F7ZWJ2-F1
#
_cell.length_a   1.000
_cell.length_b   1.000
_cell.length_c   1.000
_cell.angle_alpha   90.00
_cell.angle_beta   90.00
_cell.angle_gamma   90.00
#
_symmetry.space_group_name_H-M   'P 1'
#
loop_
_entity.id
_entity.type
_entity.pdbx_description
1 polymer ?
#
loop_
_entity_poly.entity_id
_entity_poly.type
_entity_poly.pdbx_seq_one_letter_code
_entity_poly.pdbx_strand_id
1 'polypeptide(L)'
;MASQQDPQALQAAIPAVNSFENTLFVRLDHCQREQPIDSTVRPQFDPEPKRGPEFTPFPVPEREPQVQQLPPTPLLLFQLFLPISLVEKWVGYTNSGPQPGPEGPKKRRSRENLWTETSLGEVFLWVALLIYMGLHRESRVQDHWKTSTVNSMVPIHPILQYMSFDRFFLLQRHLRISDPTSISCGLPTPYAQVNEWAEYIQQASLSFLQLGTCLAIDECIVGYTGRSKQTVTVKNKPTPTGFKVWVVAQAGYFLRWFWHQPSNAHGPAAGMSRA
;
A
#
# COMPACT_ATOMS: atom_id res chain seq x y z
N MET A 1 -24.23 -1.53 -37.20
CA MET A 1 -24.62 -2.86 -36.70
C MET A 1 -23.96 -3.02 -35.35
N ALA A 2 -24.75 -3.07 -34.28
CA ALA A 2 -24.28 -3.25 -32.92
C ALA A 2 -23.68 -4.66 -32.80
N SER A 3 -22.39 -4.75 -32.46
CA SER A 3 -21.77 -6.01 -32.09
C SER A 3 -22.30 -6.40 -30.72
N GLN A 4 -23.18 -7.40 -30.69
CA GLN A 4 -23.70 -7.98 -29.46
C GLN A 4 -22.54 -8.55 -28.65
N GLN A 5 -22.33 -8.03 -27.45
CA GLN A 5 -21.45 -8.65 -26.46
C GLN A 5 -22.07 -9.99 -26.05
N ASP A 6 -21.28 -11.05 -26.19
CA ASP A 6 -21.66 -12.41 -25.88
C ASP A 6 -21.90 -12.59 -24.36
N PRO A 7 -23.12 -12.94 -23.91
CA PRO A 7 -23.46 -13.05 -22.50
C PRO A 7 -22.70 -14.17 -21.76
N GLN A 8 -22.02 -15.10 -22.46
CA GLN A 8 -21.18 -16.12 -21.82
C GLN A 8 -19.82 -15.58 -21.33
N ALA A 9 -19.33 -14.45 -21.86
CA ALA A 9 -18.05 -13.86 -21.44
C ALA A 9 -18.08 -13.31 -19.99
N LEU A 10 -19.28 -13.05 -19.46
CA LEU A 10 -19.48 -12.57 -18.08
C LEU A 10 -19.47 -13.70 -17.03
N GLN A 11 -19.49 -14.96 -17.43
CA GLN A 11 -19.62 -16.11 -16.52
C GLN A 11 -18.28 -16.74 -16.10
N ALA A 12 -17.14 -16.25 -16.59
CA ALA A 12 -15.81 -16.76 -16.24
C ALA A 12 -15.03 -15.89 -15.24
N ALA A 13 -15.68 -14.88 -14.64
CA ALA A 13 -15.05 -14.04 -13.62
C ALA A 13 -14.99 -14.79 -12.27
N ILE A 14 -13.82 -15.33 -11.94
CA ILE A 14 -13.52 -15.86 -10.60
C ILE A 14 -13.06 -14.67 -9.73
N PRO A 15 -13.48 -14.56 -8.45
CA PRO A 15 -13.08 -13.45 -7.62
C PRO A 15 -11.59 -13.52 -7.33
N ALA A 16 -10.80 -12.61 -7.90
CA ALA A 16 -9.51 -12.29 -7.31
C ALA A 16 -9.74 -11.44 -6.06
N VAL A 17 -8.78 -11.51 -5.14
CA VAL A 17 -8.79 -10.94 -3.80
C VAL A 17 -8.74 -9.38 -3.78
N ASN A 18 -8.95 -8.71 -4.92
CA ASN A 18 -8.84 -7.26 -5.06
C ASN A 18 -10.11 -6.68 -5.68
N SER A 19 -10.74 -5.72 -4.99
CA SER A 19 -12.01 -5.10 -5.41
C SER A 19 -11.89 -4.20 -6.67
N PHE A 20 -10.69 -4.08 -7.25
CA PHE A 20 -10.41 -3.16 -8.36
C PHE A 20 -9.97 -3.83 -9.67
N GLU A 21 -10.10 -5.15 -9.83
CA GLU A 21 -9.83 -5.81 -11.12
C GLU A 21 -10.67 -5.25 -12.29
N ASN A 22 -11.81 -4.62 -12.02
CA ASN A 22 -12.59 -3.91 -13.05
C ASN A 22 -11.83 -2.76 -13.75
N THR A 23 -10.64 -2.38 -13.26
CA THR A 23 -9.78 -1.35 -13.87
C THR A 23 -8.53 -1.89 -14.57
N LEU A 24 -8.26 -3.19 -14.48
CA LEU A 24 -7.14 -3.84 -15.18
C LEU A 24 -7.73 -4.90 -16.11
N PHE A 25 -7.88 -4.54 -17.38
CA PHE A 25 -8.15 -5.51 -18.44
C PHE A 25 -6.92 -6.40 -18.63
N VAL A 26 -6.64 -7.29 -17.69
CA VAL A 26 -5.81 -8.46 -17.99
C VAL A 26 -6.65 -9.28 -18.95
N ARG A 27 -6.30 -9.18 -20.22
CA ARG A 27 -6.86 -9.98 -21.30
C ARG A 27 -6.44 -11.44 -21.05
N LEU A 28 -7.34 -12.18 -20.42
CA LEU A 28 -7.22 -13.63 -20.18
C LEU A 28 -7.88 -14.43 -21.31
N ASP A 29 -8.30 -13.77 -22.39
CA ASP A 29 -8.63 -14.44 -23.64
C ASP A 29 -7.45 -15.31 -24.07
N HIS A 30 -7.75 -16.57 -24.41
CA HIS A 30 -6.76 -17.58 -24.76
C HIS A 30 -5.73 -17.87 -23.66
N CYS A 31 -6.12 -17.77 -22.39
CA CYS A 31 -5.31 -18.20 -21.26
C CYS A 31 -6.07 -19.24 -20.42
N GLN A 32 -5.37 -20.24 -19.89
CA GLN A 32 -5.93 -21.24 -18.97
C GLN A 32 -5.03 -21.42 -17.74
N ARG A 33 -5.64 -21.69 -16.59
CA ARG A 33 -4.91 -22.19 -15.41
C ARG A 33 -4.64 -23.68 -15.59
N GLU A 34 -3.48 -24.16 -15.14
CA GLU A 34 -3.23 -25.61 -15.09
C GLU A 34 -3.96 -26.27 -13.93
N GLN A 35 -4.06 -25.55 -12.81
CA GLN A 35 -4.84 -25.96 -11.63
C GLN A 35 -5.77 -24.85 -11.13
N PRO A 36 -6.90 -25.20 -10.48
CA PRO A 36 -7.84 -24.21 -9.96
C PRO A 36 -7.21 -23.15 -9.05
N ILE A 37 -6.15 -23.53 -8.33
CA ILE A 37 -5.45 -22.68 -7.35
C ILE A 37 -4.30 -21.84 -7.94
N ASP A 38 -3.95 -22.03 -9.21
CA ASP A 38 -2.82 -21.32 -9.81
C ASP A 38 -3.11 -19.82 -9.90
N SER A 39 -2.16 -19.01 -9.44
CA SER A 39 -2.17 -17.56 -9.60
C SER A 39 -1.65 -17.11 -10.98
N THR A 40 -1.07 -18.03 -11.74
CA THR A 40 -0.55 -17.81 -13.10
C THR A 40 -1.41 -18.54 -14.11
N VAL A 41 -1.52 -17.98 -15.31
CA VAL A 41 -2.18 -18.62 -16.45
C VAL A 41 -1.15 -18.88 -17.55
N ARG A 42 -1.33 -19.95 -18.32
CA ARG A 42 -0.59 -20.18 -19.55
C ARG A 42 -1.47 -19.90 -20.77
N PRO A 43 -0.89 -19.54 -21.92
CA PRO A 43 -1.65 -19.49 -23.16
C PRO A 43 -2.37 -20.81 -23.44
N GLN A 44 -3.59 -20.73 -23.95
CA GLN A 44 -4.43 -21.84 -24.41
C GLN A 44 -3.98 -22.32 -25.79
N PHE A 45 -2.68 -22.55 -25.92
CA PHE A 45 -2.10 -23.25 -27.06
C PHE A 45 -1.56 -24.58 -26.53
N ASP A 46 -1.67 -25.63 -27.33
CA ASP A 46 -1.05 -26.90 -26.97
C ASP A 46 0.46 -26.68 -26.78
N PRO A 47 1.06 -27.20 -25.70
CA PRO A 47 2.51 -27.12 -25.54
C PRO A 47 3.15 -27.80 -26.75
N GLU A 48 4.19 -27.18 -27.31
CA GLU A 48 4.90 -27.79 -28.42
C GLU A 48 5.42 -29.17 -27.98
N PRO A 49 5.03 -30.27 -28.67
CA PRO A 49 5.32 -31.63 -28.21
C PRO A 49 6.82 -31.96 -28.20
N LYS A 50 7.65 -31.12 -28.83
CA LYS A 50 9.10 -31.28 -28.90
C LYS A 50 9.78 -29.95 -28.63
N ARG A 51 10.84 -29.99 -27.82
CA ARG A 51 11.76 -28.87 -27.72
C ARG A 51 12.48 -28.69 -29.06
N GLY A 52 12.48 -27.47 -29.60
CA GLY A 52 13.32 -27.13 -30.75
C GLY A 52 14.81 -27.33 -30.44
N PRO A 53 15.66 -27.52 -31.48
CA PRO A 53 17.10 -27.72 -31.28
C PRO A 53 17.79 -26.49 -30.69
N GLU A 54 17.21 -25.30 -30.89
CA GLU A 54 17.79 -24.02 -30.51
C GLU A 54 16.78 -23.17 -29.73
N PHE A 55 17.29 -22.34 -28.82
CA PHE A 55 16.49 -21.34 -28.13
C PHE A 55 16.50 -20.04 -28.94
N THR A 56 15.34 -19.66 -29.49
CA THR A 56 15.15 -18.34 -30.10
C THR A 56 14.53 -17.41 -29.05
N PRO A 57 15.26 -16.41 -28.54
CA PRO A 57 14.69 -15.47 -27.59
C PRO A 57 13.54 -14.69 -28.22
N PHE A 58 12.49 -14.44 -27.44
CA PHE A 58 11.40 -13.56 -27.85
C PHE A 58 11.95 -12.13 -28.04
N PRO A 59 11.89 -11.55 -29.26
CA PRO A 59 12.43 -10.23 -29.50
C PRO A 59 11.50 -9.17 -28.88
N VAL A 60 11.93 -8.59 -27.76
CA VAL A 60 11.22 -7.46 -27.14
C VAL A 60 11.95 -6.17 -27.48
N PRO A 61 11.35 -5.25 -28.26
CA PRO A 61 11.98 -3.96 -28.54
C PRO A 61 12.22 -3.18 -27.26
N GLU A 62 13.39 -2.56 -27.14
CA GLU A 62 13.70 -1.70 -26.01
C GLU A 62 12.86 -0.42 -26.06
N ARG A 63 12.22 -0.10 -24.94
CA ARG A 63 11.41 1.11 -24.78
C ARG A 63 11.72 1.71 -23.42
N GLU A 64 12.03 2.98 -23.42
CA GLU A 64 12.17 3.76 -22.20
C GLU A 64 10.78 4.02 -21.57
N PRO A 65 10.69 4.09 -20.23
CA PRO A 65 9.46 4.53 -19.59
C PRO A 65 9.17 5.99 -19.97
N GLN A 66 7.89 6.29 -20.19
CA GLN A 66 7.46 7.67 -20.46
C GLN A 66 6.54 8.14 -19.34
N VAL A 67 6.92 9.26 -18.72
CA VAL A 67 6.07 9.94 -17.74
C VAL A 67 4.98 10.67 -18.49
N GLN A 68 3.72 10.39 -18.14
CA GLN A 68 2.56 11.09 -18.69
C GLN A 68 2.48 12.53 -18.16
N GLN A 69 1.54 13.31 -18.69
CA GLN A 69 1.35 14.68 -18.24
C GLN A 69 1.01 14.73 -16.74
N LEU A 70 1.85 15.40 -15.97
CA LEU A 70 1.65 15.59 -14.53
C LEU A 70 0.72 16.78 -14.24
N PRO A 71 0.01 16.78 -13.10
CA PRO A 71 -0.72 17.94 -12.64
C PRO A 71 0.19 19.16 -12.42
N PRO A 72 -0.35 20.39 -12.48
CA PRO A 72 0.46 21.61 -12.48
C PRO A 72 1.13 21.92 -11.13
N THR A 73 0.76 21.23 -10.04
CA THR A 73 1.35 21.45 -8.72
C THR A 73 1.69 20.14 -8.01
N PRO A 74 2.75 20.12 -7.18
CA PRO A 74 3.08 18.96 -6.36
C PRO A 74 1.95 18.52 -5.42
N LEU A 75 1.14 19.46 -4.93
CA LEU A 75 0.00 19.15 -4.07
C LEU A 75 -1.08 18.37 -4.83
N LEU A 76 -1.42 18.80 -6.05
CA LEU A 76 -2.38 18.09 -6.88
C LEU A 76 -1.87 16.70 -7.27
N LEU A 77 -0.56 16.58 -7.56
CA LEU A 77 0.07 15.28 -7.78
C LEU A 77 -0.05 14.37 -6.54
N PHE A 78 0.26 14.89 -5.36
CA PHE A 78 0.15 14.14 -4.11
C PHE A 78 -1.29 13.68 -3.82
N GLN A 79 -2.28 14.55 -4.08
CA GLN A 79 -3.70 14.24 -3.90
C GLN A 79 -4.22 13.17 -4.84
N LEU A 80 -3.47 12.78 -5.88
CA LEU A 80 -3.83 11.62 -6.70
C LEU A 80 -3.40 10.30 -6.04
N PHE A 81 -2.33 10.31 -5.23
CA PHE A 81 -1.92 9.17 -4.39
C PHE A 81 -2.68 9.11 -3.05
N LEU A 82 -3.18 10.24 -2.57
CA LEU A 82 -4.03 10.35 -1.38
C LEU A 82 -5.25 11.24 -1.68
N PRO A 83 -6.29 10.67 -2.32
CA PRO A 83 -7.49 11.42 -2.71
C PRO A 83 -8.20 12.06 -1.52
N ILE A 84 -8.72 13.27 -1.73
CA ILE A 84 -9.51 14.00 -0.72
C ILE A 84 -10.67 13.15 -0.22
N SER A 85 -11.40 12.50 -1.13
CA SER A 85 -12.55 11.64 -0.80
C SER A 85 -12.16 10.43 0.05
N LEU A 86 -10.95 9.88 -0.14
CA LEU A 86 -10.42 8.81 0.71
C LEU A 86 -10.17 9.33 2.14
N VAL A 87 -9.55 10.51 2.26
CA VAL A 87 -9.27 11.12 3.56
C VAL A 87 -10.58 11.52 4.28
N GLU A 88 -11.60 11.98 3.55
CA GLU A 88 -12.93 12.24 4.11
C GLU A 88 -13.53 10.98 4.74
N LYS A 89 -13.39 9.81 4.11
CA LYS A 89 -13.79 8.53 4.71
C LYS A 89 -13.02 8.26 6.00
N TRP A 90 -11.70 8.47 6.00
CA TRP A 90 -10.86 8.27 7.20
C TRP A 90 -11.29 9.17 8.35
N VAL A 91 -11.64 10.42 8.07
CA VAL A 91 -12.22 11.35 9.06
C VAL A 91 -13.52 10.76 9.62
N GLY A 92 -14.41 10.29 8.76
CA GLY A 92 -15.65 9.61 9.16
C GLY A 92 -15.40 8.40 10.06
N TYR A 93 -14.52 7.49 9.67
CA TYR A 93 -14.16 6.30 10.45
C TYR A 93 -13.51 6.65 11.80
N THR A 94 -12.67 7.68 11.82
CA THR A 94 -11.96 8.12 13.02
C THR A 94 -12.90 8.78 14.02
N ASN A 95 -13.81 9.64 13.56
CA ASN A 95 -14.75 10.36 14.43
C ASN A 95 -15.90 9.48 14.92
N SER A 96 -16.39 8.55 14.09
CA SER A 96 -17.45 7.60 14.46
C SER A 96 -16.93 6.38 15.24
N GLY A 97 -15.61 6.18 15.29
CA GLY A 97 -15.00 5.07 16.01
C GLY A 97 -15.22 5.14 17.53
N PRO A 98 -15.08 4.01 18.24
CA PRO A 98 -15.16 4.00 19.69
C PRO A 98 -14.11 4.94 20.29
N GLN A 99 -14.49 5.59 21.40
CA GLN A 99 -13.64 6.63 21.98
C GLN A 99 -12.23 6.09 22.29
N PRO A 100 -11.20 6.84 21.88
CA PRO A 100 -9.81 6.69 22.30
C PRO A 100 -9.54 6.18 23.72
N GLY A 101 -8.83 5.05 23.84
CA GLY A 101 -8.22 4.60 25.11
C GLY A 101 -8.35 3.10 25.37
N PRO A 102 -7.60 2.55 26.35
CA PRO A 102 -7.86 1.19 26.84
C PRO A 102 -9.28 1.10 27.43
N GLU A 103 -9.95 -0.02 27.25
CA GLU A 103 -11.16 -0.35 28.01
C GLU A 103 -10.77 -0.40 29.50
N GLY A 104 -11.18 0.61 30.27
CA GLY A 104 -10.84 0.74 31.68
C GLY A 104 -10.80 2.18 32.20
N PRO A 105 -10.66 2.38 33.52
CA PRO A 105 -10.68 3.70 34.13
C PRO A 105 -9.50 4.54 33.64
N LYS A 106 -9.81 5.62 32.92
CA LYS A 106 -8.81 6.60 32.49
C LYS A 106 -8.32 7.38 33.71
N LYS A 107 -7.00 7.62 33.80
CA LYS A 107 -6.47 8.61 34.76
C LYS A 107 -7.14 9.96 34.48
N ARG A 108 -7.56 10.68 35.52
CA ARG A 108 -8.25 11.98 35.40
C ARG A 108 -7.49 12.99 34.50
N ARG A 109 -6.15 12.93 34.50
CA ARG A 109 -5.25 13.78 33.70
C ARG A 109 -4.73 13.11 32.42
N SER A 110 -5.40 12.06 31.93
CA SER A 110 -4.99 11.39 30.69
C SER A 110 -5.13 12.33 29.49
N ARG A 111 -4.14 12.34 28.60
CA ARG A 111 -4.22 13.06 27.32
C ARG A 111 -5.35 12.56 26.44
N GLU A 112 -5.76 11.30 26.62
CA GLU A 112 -6.94 10.71 25.96
C GLU A 112 -8.23 11.48 26.25
N ASN A 113 -8.30 12.20 27.38
CA ASN A 113 -9.47 13.00 27.74
C ASN A 113 -9.53 14.33 26.95
N LEU A 114 -8.47 14.68 26.21
CA LEU A 114 -8.41 15.86 25.34
C LEU A 114 -8.75 15.51 23.88
N TRP A 115 -9.17 14.28 23.59
CA TRP A 115 -9.57 13.91 22.25
C TRP A 115 -10.79 14.72 21.80
N THR A 116 -10.66 15.33 20.64
CA THR A 116 -11.74 15.93 19.86
C THR A 116 -11.77 15.30 18.48
N GLU A 117 -12.92 15.37 17.83
CA GLU A 117 -13.07 14.98 16.43
C GLU A 117 -11.99 15.61 15.55
N THR A 118 -11.54 14.87 14.55
CA THR A 118 -10.60 15.36 13.53
C THR A 118 -11.33 15.93 12.33
N SER A 119 -10.65 16.78 11.58
CA SER A 119 -11.13 17.30 10.30
C SER A 119 -10.26 16.82 9.13
N LEU A 120 -10.76 17.01 7.90
CA LEU A 120 -10.00 16.77 6.68
C LEU A 120 -8.65 17.50 6.68
N GLY A 121 -8.66 18.79 7.05
CA GLY A 121 -7.46 19.61 7.11
C GLY A 121 -6.46 19.12 8.16
N GLU A 122 -6.92 18.66 9.33
CA GLU A 122 -6.04 18.08 10.34
C GLU A 122 -5.38 16.78 9.89
N VAL A 123 -6.10 15.90 9.17
CA VAL A 123 -5.49 14.66 8.66
C VAL A 123 -4.43 14.97 7.60
N PHE A 124 -4.69 15.90 6.68
CA PHE A 124 -3.66 16.33 5.72
C PHE A 124 -2.46 17.01 6.39
N LEU A 125 -2.68 17.83 7.42
CA LEU A 125 -1.59 18.39 8.23
C LEU A 125 -0.78 17.28 8.91
N TRP A 126 -1.44 16.28 9.49
CA TRP A 126 -0.78 15.13 10.10
C TRP A 126 0.10 14.37 9.09
N VAL A 127 -0.40 14.12 7.86
CA VAL A 127 0.40 13.52 6.78
C VAL A 127 1.58 14.42 6.37
N ALA A 128 1.36 15.73 6.25
CA ALA A 128 2.43 16.69 5.93
C ALA A 128 3.53 16.70 7.00
N LEU A 129 3.16 16.57 8.29
CA LEU A 129 4.11 16.43 9.38
C LEU A 129 4.91 15.13 9.31
N LEU A 130 4.28 14.00 8.95
CA LEU A 130 5.00 12.74 8.75
C LEU A 130 6.04 12.84 7.63
N ILE A 131 5.67 13.44 6.49
CA ILE A 131 6.59 13.69 5.37
C ILE A 131 7.74 14.59 5.84
N TYR A 132 7.42 15.70 6.52
CA TYR A 132 8.41 16.65 7.00
C TYR A 132 9.42 16.01 7.95
N MET A 133 8.98 15.20 8.93
CA MET A 133 9.86 14.50 9.86
C MET A 133 10.69 13.39 9.20
N GLY A 134 10.21 12.83 8.08
CA GLY A 134 11.00 11.93 7.24
C GLY A 134 12.17 12.64 6.57
N LEU A 135 11.99 13.90 6.17
CA LEU A 135 13.01 14.74 5.54
C LEU A 135 13.96 15.39 6.55
N HIS A 136 13.43 15.83 7.71
CA HIS A 136 14.16 16.52 8.77
C HIS A 136 14.19 15.64 10.01
N ARG A 137 15.15 14.71 10.07
CA ARG A 137 15.18 13.68 11.13
C ARG A 137 15.75 14.24 12.43
N GLU A 138 14.95 14.18 13.49
CA GLU A 138 15.40 14.37 14.87
C GLU A 138 15.61 13.05 15.63
N SER A 139 16.31 13.12 16.76
CA SER A 139 16.57 11.94 17.62
C SER A 139 15.30 11.31 18.19
N ARG A 140 14.31 12.13 18.53
CA ARG A 140 12.99 11.69 19.00
C ARG A 140 11.91 12.50 18.28
N VAL A 141 10.75 11.89 18.05
CA VAL A 141 9.60 12.58 17.40
C VAL A 141 9.25 13.89 18.12
N GLN A 142 9.22 13.88 19.45
CA GLN A 142 8.93 15.06 20.26
C GLN A 142 9.99 16.17 20.17
N ASP A 143 11.22 15.86 19.75
CA ASP A 143 12.31 16.83 19.70
C ASP A 143 12.06 17.88 18.62
N HIS A 144 11.29 17.55 17.58
CA HIS A 144 10.88 18.52 16.57
C HIS A 144 10.05 19.68 17.17
N TRP A 145 9.32 19.45 18.26
CA TRP A 145 8.53 20.50 18.95
C TRP A 145 9.31 21.24 20.04
N LYS A 146 10.61 20.99 20.21
CA LYS A 146 11.42 21.73 21.19
C LYS A 146 11.71 23.14 20.70
N THR A 147 11.80 24.06 21.65
CA THR A 147 12.24 25.44 21.40
C THR A 147 13.65 25.62 21.93
N SER A 148 14.46 26.41 21.23
CA SER A 148 15.80 26.79 21.71
C SER A 148 15.70 27.50 23.05
N THR A 149 16.66 27.21 23.93
CA THR A 149 16.85 27.89 25.21
C THR A 149 18.24 28.52 25.24
N VAL A 150 18.50 29.41 26.20
CA VAL A 150 19.82 30.07 26.38
C VAL A 150 20.98 29.05 26.44
N ASN A 151 20.72 27.85 26.96
CA ASN A 151 21.72 26.80 27.15
C ASN A 151 21.64 25.67 26.10
N SER A 152 20.71 25.72 25.14
CA SER A 152 20.51 24.66 24.16
C SER A 152 19.87 25.22 22.88
N MET A 153 20.67 25.33 21.82
CA MET A 153 20.18 25.64 20.48
C MET A 153 19.67 24.36 19.80
N VAL A 154 18.44 24.41 19.31
CA VAL A 154 17.80 23.34 18.52
C VAL A 154 17.24 23.91 17.22
N PRO A 155 17.13 23.09 16.14
CA PRO A 155 16.52 23.52 14.90
C PRO A 155 15.09 24.03 15.09
N ILE A 156 14.68 24.99 14.25
CA ILE A 156 13.29 25.47 14.18
C ILE A 156 12.58 24.70 13.09
N HIS A 157 11.39 24.19 13.40
CA HIS A 157 10.57 23.42 12.48
C HIS A 157 9.21 24.10 12.26
N PRO A 158 9.11 25.02 11.27
CA PRO A 158 7.96 25.94 11.14
C PRO A 158 6.61 25.24 10.96
N ILE A 159 6.57 24.10 10.25
CA ILE A 159 5.32 23.39 9.97
C ILE A 159 4.63 22.85 11.23
N LEU A 160 5.38 22.67 12.32
CA LEU A 160 4.84 22.14 13.57
C LEU A 160 4.01 23.16 14.35
N GLN A 161 4.05 24.44 13.96
CA GLN A 161 3.16 25.46 14.53
C GLN A 161 1.68 25.17 14.24
N TYR A 162 1.39 24.39 13.19
CA TYR A 162 0.03 24.07 12.77
C TYR A 162 -0.60 22.91 13.56
N MET A 163 0.17 22.17 14.36
CA MET A 163 -0.35 21.09 15.19
C MET A 163 0.57 20.81 16.38
N SER A 164 0.04 20.85 17.59
CA SER A 164 0.83 20.54 18.79
C SER A 164 1.28 19.07 18.81
N PHE A 165 2.39 18.79 19.50
CA PHE A 165 2.87 17.42 19.69
C PHE A 165 1.79 16.50 20.28
N ASP A 166 1.02 17.01 21.26
CA ASP A 166 -0.05 16.24 21.89
C ASP A 166 -1.19 15.91 20.93
N ARG A 167 -1.59 16.87 20.07
CA ARG A 167 -2.62 16.62 19.04
C ARG A 167 -2.10 15.65 17.97
N PHE A 168 -0.87 15.84 17.51
CA PHE A 168 -0.21 14.94 16.56
C PHE A 168 -0.19 13.49 17.08
N PHE A 169 0.22 13.30 18.33
CA PHE A 169 0.29 11.97 18.95
C PHE A 169 -1.10 11.36 19.15
N LEU A 170 -2.11 12.16 19.54
CA LEU A 170 -3.49 11.70 19.62
C LEU A 170 -4.02 11.25 18.26
N LEU A 171 -3.81 12.03 17.21
CA LEU A 171 -4.21 11.63 15.85
C LEU A 171 -3.49 10.35 15.41
N GLN A 172 -2.17 10.25 15.61
CA GLN A 172 -1.40 9.06 15.27
C GLN A 172 -1.92 7.79 15.96
N ARG A 173 -2.46 7.91 17.17
CA ARG A 173 -3.01 6.78 17.92
C ARG A 173 -4.40 6.35 17.45
N HIS A 174 -5.21 7.28 16.96
CA HIS A 174 -6.65 7.07 16.76
C HIS A 174 -7.10 7.09 15.32
N LEU A 175 -6.25 7.56 14.40
CA LEU A 175 -6.57 7.60 12.98
C LEU A 175 -6.94 6.19 12.46
N ARG A 176 -8.13 6.08 11.89
CA ARG A 176 -8.65 4.87 11.25
C ARG A 176 -8.74 5.10 9.75
N ILE A 177 -8.02 4.28 8.99
CA ILE A 177 -7.92 4.40 7.53
C ILE A 177 -8.69 3.31 6.77
N SER A 178 -9.48 2.51 7.50
CA SER A 178 -10.36 1.48 6.94
C SER A 178 -11.72 1.52 7.63
N ASP A 179 -12.73 1.10 6.88
CA ASP A 179 -14.09 0.95 7.38
C ASP A 179 -14.14 -0.11 8.50
N PRO A 180 -14.55 0.27 9.73
CA PRO A 180 -14.63 -0.68 10.85
C PRO A 180 -15.74 -1.73 10.70
N THR A 181 -16.68 -1.52 9.79
CA THR A 181 -17.82 -2.42 9.54
C THR A 181 -17.60 -3.34 8.34
N SER A 182 -16.58 -3.05 7.54
CA SER A 182 -16.23 -3.86 6.37
C SER A 182 -15.65 -5.20 6.78
N ILE A 183 -16.20 -6.27 6.21
CA ILE A 183 -15.61 -7.61 6.27
C ILE A 183 -14.66 -7.72 5.07
N SER A 184 -13.35 -7.61 5.33
CA SER A 184 -12.35 -7.78 4.26
C SER A 184 -12.28 -9.24 3.82
N CYS A 185 -12.76 -9.54 2.63
CA CYS A 185 -12.62 -10.86 2.03
C CYS A 185 -11.17 -11.06 1.52
N GLY A 186 -10.47 -12.07 2.02
CA GLY A 186 -9.24 -12.59 1.43
C GLY A 186 -7.90 -11.95 1.86
N LEU A 187 -7.90 -10.82 2.59
CA LEU A 187 -6.68 -10.26 3.19
C LEU A 187 -6.73 -10.30 4.73
N PRO A 188 -5.67 -10.77 5.42
CA PRO A 188 -5.59 -10.72 6.86
C PRO A 188 -5.20 -9.32 7.37
N THR A 189 -5.51 -9.03 8.62
CA THR A 189 -4.95 -7.87 9.33
C THR A 189 -3.42 -7.97 9.42
N PRO A 190 -2.66 -6.88 9.17
CA PRO A 190 -3.13 -5.51 8.94
C PRO A 190 -3.38 -5.15 7.47
N TYR A 191 -3.09 -6.03 6.51
CA TYR A 191 -3.16 -5.73 5.08
C TYR A 191 -4.54 -5.25 4.65
N ALA A 192 -5.60 -5.92 5.12
CA ALA A 192 -6.97 -5.48 4.89
C ALA A 192 -7.23 -4.02 5.25
N GLN A 193 -6.62 -3.52 6.34
CA GLN A 193 -6.85 -2.17 6.85
C GLN A 193 -6.17 -1.09 6.02
N VAL A 194 -5.16 -1.45 5.24
CA VAL A 194 -4.35 -0.52 4.43
C VAL A 194 -4.60 -0.69 2.93
N ASN A 195 -5.34 -1.73 2.53
CA ASN A 195 -5.40 -2.14 1.13
C ASN A 195 -6.06 -1.10 0.23
N GLU A 196 -7.15 -0.46 0.68
CA GLU A 196 -7.83 0.59 -0.10
C GLU A 196 -6.85 1.71 -0.48
N TRP A 197 -6.07 2.21 0.50
CA TRP A 197 -5.08 3.23 0.22
C TRP A 197 -3.95 2.72 -0.68
N ALA A 198 -3.46 1.51 -0.43
CA ALA A 198 -2.44 0.90 -1.28
C ALA A 198 -2.89 0.75 -2.72
N GLU A 199 -4.17 0.46 -2.97
CA GLU A 199 -4.75 0.37 -4.31
C GLU A 199 -4.80 1.74 -4.99
N TYR A 200 -5.19 2.80 -4.27
CA TYR A 200 -5.11 4.17 -4.79
C TYR A 200 -3.69 4.57 -5.20
N ILE A 201 -2.68 4.28 -4.35
CA ILE A 201 -1.29 4.61 -4.68
C ILE A 201 -0.85 3.87 -5.94
N GLN A 202 -1.15 2.57 -6.04
CA GLN A 202 -0.77 1.76 -7.19
C GLN A 202 -1.50 2.17 -8.48
N GLN A 203 -2.78 2.54 -8.40
CA GLN A 203 -3.53 3.05 -9.55
C GLN A 203 -2.94 4.37 -10.04
N ALA A 204 -2.66 5.30 -9.12
CA ALA A 204 -1.98 6.53 -9.44
C ALA A 204 -0.63 6.25 -10.11
N SER A 205 0.18 5.33 -9.54
CA SER A 205 1.47 4.94 -10.13
C SER A 205 1.36 4.48 -11.59
N LEU A 206 0.40 3.62 -11.90
CA LEU A 206 0.22 3.14 -13.27
C LEU A 206 -0.36 4.21 -14.22
N SER A 207 -1.11 5.18 -13.69
CA SER A 207 -1.68 6.24 -14.53
C SER A 207 -0.63 7.24 -15.04
N PHE A 208 0.50 7.38 -14.33
CA PHE A 208 1.54 8.35 -14.68
C PHE A 208 2.70 7.80 -15.48
N LEU A 209 2.83 6.48 -15.59
CA LEU A 209 3.95 5.86 -16.28
C LEU A 209 3.47 4.94 -17.39
N GLN A 210 3.78 5.30 -18.63
CA GLN A 210 3.84 4.32 -19.69
C GLN A 210 5.09 3.47 -19.48
N LEU A 211 4.88 2.18 -19.24
CA LEU A 211 5.96 1.25 -18.91
C LEU A 211 6.91 1.06 -20.10
N GLY A 212 8.20 0.96 -19.77
CA GLY A 212 9.21 0.55 -20.73
C GLY A 212 9.34 -0.97 -20.78
N THR A 213 10.46 -1.44 -21.30
CA THR A 213 10.70 -2.88 -21.51
C THR A 213 11.32 -3.58 -20.29
N CYS A 214 12.09 -2.87 -19.48
CA CYS A 214 12.84 -3.45 -18.36
C CYS A 214 12.17 -3.15 -17.02
N LEU A 215 11.53 -4.17 -16.43
CA LEU A 215 10.93 -4.12 -15.09
C LEU A 215 11.75 -4.96 -14.11
N ALA A 216 11.83 -4.51 -12.86
CA ALA A 216 12.40 -5.27 -11.75
C ALA A 216 11.29 -5.76 -10.84
N ILE A 217 11.31 -7.05 -10.49
CA ILE A 217 10.45 -7.64 -9.48
C ILE A 217 11.35 -8.12 -8.35
N ASP A 218 11.08 -7.66 -7.14
CA ASP A 218 11.85 -8.05 -5.97
C ASP A 218 10.99 -7.99 -4.70
N GLU A 219 11.50 -8.53 -3.61
CA GLU A 219 10.92 -8.35 -2.29
C GLU A 219 11.44 -7.12 -1.55
N CYS A 220 10.54 -6.44 -0.84
CA CYS A 220 10.90 -5.44 0.16
C CYS A 220 10.36 -5.80 1.55
N ILE A 221 11.01 -5.28 2.58
CA ILE A 221 10.60 -5.44 3.99
C ILE A 221 10.20 -4.08 4.54
N VAL A 222 8.94 -3.95 4.95
CA VAL A 222 8.48 -2.83 5.76
C VAL A 222 8.73 -3.17 7.22
N GLY A 223 9.78 -2.56 7.80
CA GLY A 223 10.24 -2.85 9.16
C GLY A 223 9.13 -2.72 10.20
N TYR A 224 8.89 -3.79 10.94
CA TYR A 224 7.90 -3.81 12.01
C TYR A 224 8.24 -4.92 13.01
N THR A 225 8.33 -4.55 14.29
CA THR A 225 8.70 -5.46 15.38
C THR A 225 7.56 -5.70 16.37
N GLY A 226 6.38 -5.14 16.10
CA GLY A 226 5.18 -5.38 16.92
C GLY A 226 4.59 -6.77 16.68
N ARG A 227 3.54 -7.08 17.45
CA ARG A 227 2.87 -8.39 17.38
C ARG A 227 1.97 -8.44 16.15
N SER A 228 2.35 -9.22 15.15
CA SER A 228 1.50 -9.56 14.00
C SER A 228 1.82 -10.97 13.51
N LYS A 229 0.79 -11.68 13.01
CA LYS A 229 0.96 -12.98 12.36
C LYS A 229 1.51 -12.87 10.93
N GLN A 230 1.50 -11.66 10.36
CA GLN A 230 1.92 -11.39 8.98
C GLN A 230 3.39 -10.97 8.85
N THR A 231 4.09 -10.77 9.97
CA THR A 231 5.52 -10.45 9.94
C THR A 231 6.36 -11.67 9.62
N VAL A 232 7.42 -11.48 8.84
CA VAL A 232 8.45 -12.49 8.59
C VAL A 232 9.80 -12.02 9.11
N THR A 233 10.69 -12.97 9.37
CA THR A 233 12.10 -12.68 9.65
C THR A 233 12.97 -13.27 8.55
N VAL A 234 13.63 -12.41 7.78
CA VAL A 234 14.58 -12.78 6.73
C VAL A 234 15.99 -12.49 7.25
N LYS A 235 16.77 -13.55 7.45
CA LYS A 235 18.17 -13.44 7.88
C LYS A 235 18.98 -12.67 6.83
N ASN A 236 19.99 -11.93 7.26
CA ASN A 236 20.93 -11.16 6.43
C ASN A 236 20.37 -9.91 5.72
N LYS A 237 19.11 -9.50 5.93
CA LYS A 237 18.61 -8.18 5.50
C LYS A 237 18.93 -7.12 6.58
N PRO A 238 19.22 -5.85 6.21
CA PRO A 238 19.49 -4.78 7.17
C PRO A 238 18.33 -4.54 8.15
N THR A 239 17.10 -4.68 7.67
CA THR A 239 15.89 -4.73 8.48
C THR A 239 15.32 -6.15 8.41
N PRO A 240 15.70 -7.04 9.32
CA PRO A 240 15.43 -8.46 9.17
C PRO A 240 13.98 -8.84 9.47
N THR A 241 13.24 -8.03 10.23
CA THR A 241 11.87 -8.36 10.67
C THR A 241 10.88 -7.29 10.26
N GLY A 242 9.77 -7.70 9.64
CA GLY A 242 8.72 -6.79 9.20
C GLY A 242 7.71 -7.46 8.27
N PHE A 243 6.89 -6.64 7.60
CA PHE A 243 5.98 -7.11 6.56
C PHE A 243 6.75 -7.28 5.26
N LYS A 244 6.74 -8.49 4.69
CA LYS A 244 7.29 -8.73 3.36
C LYS A 244 6.26 -8.32 2.31
N VAL A 245 6.72 -7.65 1.28
CA VAL A 245 5.91 -7.18 0.16
C VAL A 245 6.65 -7.51 -1.13
N TRP A 246 5.95 -8.07 -2.12
CA TRP A 246 6.48 -8.26 -3.47
C TRP A 246 6.19 -7.01 -4.28
N VAL A 247 7.19 -6.43 -4.91
CA VAL A 247 7.06 -5.15 -5.62
C VAL A 247 7.53 -5.33 -7.05
N VAL A 248 6.80 -4.76 -7.99
CA VAL A 248 7.30 -4.49 -9.34
C VAL A 248 7.58 -3.00 -9.49
N ALA A 249 8.77 -2.68 -10.00
CA ALA A 249 9.26 -1.33 -10.15
C ALA A 249 9.99 -1.14 -11.48
N GLN A 250 10.06 0.11 -11.93
CA GLN A 250 10.87 0.51 -13.08
C GLN A 250 11.69 1.75 -12.72
N ALA A 251 13.01 1.68 -12.89
CA ALA A 251 13.94 2.78 -12.58
C ALA A 251 13.73 3.39 -11.16
N GLY A 252 13.46 2.53 -10.16
CA GLY A 252 13.22 2.95 -8.78
C GLY A 252 11.78 3.42 -8.48
N TYR A 253 10.91 3.49 -9.49
CA TYR A 253 9.50 3.86 -9.31
C TYR A 253 8.63 2.63 -9.07
N PHE A 254 7.89 2.61 -7.95
CA PHE A 254 7.03 1.49 -7.57
C PHE A 254 5.72 1.54 -8.35
N LEU A 255 5.40 0.46 -9.06
CA LEU A 255 4.24 0.36 -9.94
C LEU A 255 3.08 -0.37 -9.26
N ARG A 256 3.36 -1.59 -8.79
CA ARG A 256 2.39 -2.48 -8.14
C ARG A 256 3.10 -3.28 -7.05
N TRP A 257 2.33 -3.74 -6.08
CA TRP A 257 2.83 -4.66 -5.07
C TRP A 257 1.74 -5.56 -4.49
N PHE A 258 2.19 -6.69 -3.94
CA PHE A 258 1.33 -7.65 -3.25
C PHE A 258 1.87 -7.94 -1.85
N TRP A 259 0.94 -8.04 -0.89
CA TRP A 259 1.24 -8.41 0.48
C TRP A 259 1.67 -9.88 0.56
N HIS A 260 2.80 -10.16 1.20
CA HIS A 260 3.15 -11.53 1.51
C HIS A 260 2.36 -12.00 2.74
N GLN A 261 1.64 -13.12 2.60
CA GLN A 261 0.96 -13.80 3.70
C GLN A 261 1.77 -15.04 4.12
N PRO A 262 2.40 -15.03 5.31
CA PRO A 262 3.06 -16.22 5.84
C PRO A 262 2.01 -17.30 6.08
N SER A 263 2.33 -18.57 5.83
CA SER A 263 1.54 -19.78 6.14
C SER A 263 0.48 -20.28 5.14
N ASN A 264 0.27 -19.66 3.98
CA ASN A 264 -0.44 -20.36 2.89
C ASN A 264 0.53 -21.30 2.18
N ALA A 265 0.35 -22.62 2.35
CA ALA A 265 1.11 -23.67 1.64
C ALA A 265 1.01 -23.58 0.10
N HIS A 266 0.08 -22.76 -0.41
CA HIS A 266 -0.15 -22.48 -1.83
C HIS A 266 -0.08 -20.98 -2.17
N GLY A 267 0.54 -20.15 -1.32
CA GLY A 267 0.83 -18.76 -1.71
C GLY A 267 1.87 -18.71 -2.84
N PRO A 268 1.96 -17.61 -3.61
CA PRO A 268 2.89 -17.45 -4.75
C PRO A 268 4.39 -17.57 -4.41
N ALA A 269 4.72 -17.81 -3.14
CA ALA A 269 6.05 -18.12 -2.64
C ALA A 269 6.02 -19.10 -1.45
N ALA A 270 5.13 -20.09 -1.47
CA ALA A 270 5.13 -21.16 -0.47
C ALA A 270 6.36 -22.05 -0.67
N GLY A 271 7.19 -22.18 0.37
CA GLY A 271 8.20 -23.24 0.39
C GLY A 271 7.50 -24.60 0.42
N MET A 272 7.86 -25.49 -0.51
CA MET A 272 7.42 -26.89 -0.45
C MET A 272 7.67 -27.44 0.96
N SER A 273 6.64 -28.02 1.57
CA SER A 273 6.83 -28.81 2.78
C SER A 273 7.84 -29.90 2.46
N ARG A 274 8.99 -29.91 3.14
CA ARG A 274 9.91 -31.03 3.07
C ARG A 274 9.14 -32.27 3.58
N ALA A 275 8.95 -33.23 2.67
CA ALA A 275 8.53 -34.59 3.02
C ALA A 275 9.58 -35.25 3.93
#